data_AF-T0L3S6-F1
#
_entry.id   AF-T0L3S6-F1
#
_cell.length_a   1.000
_cell.length_b   1.000
_cell.length_c   1.000
_cell.angle_alpha   90.00
_cell.angle_beta   90.00
_cell.angle_gamma   90.00
#
_symmetry.space_group_name_H-M   'P 1'
#
loop_
_entity.id
_entity.type
_entity.pdbx_description
1 polymer ?
#
loop_
_entity_poly.entity_id
_entity_poly.type
_entity_poly.pdbx_seq_one_letter_code
_entity_poly.pdbx_strand_id
1 'polypeptide(L)'
;MKTTFAFLTLLLAVTASAEKHRLCACRDNGATVTSDEYTKSVVYAASGKFVFSGKKWTKDDGAEFEGVYYHAIEGSVNGGEDDGWVGGNESAQLCRPLKEGPGFSHERSTCFTPKDGVDWRDCGADGNCFTSKAAKTDGFGKPVA
;
A
#
# COMPACT_ATOMS: atom_id res chain seq x y z
N MET A 1 -46.87 -21.39 34.58
CA MET A 1 -46.53 -19.95 34.51
C MET A 1 -45.02 -19.79 34.63
N LYS A 2 -44.44 -18.89 33.81
CA LYS A 2 -43.16 -18.17 34.00
C LYS A 2 -41.88 -18.91 33.57
N THR A 3 -41.42 -18.67 32.33
CA THR A 3 -40.39 -17.68 31.88
C THR A 3 -38.96 -18.14 32.20
N THR A 4 -38.25 -18.77 31.25
CA THR A 4 -37.32 -18.14 30.28
C THR A 4 -36.29 -17.22 30.94
N PHE A 5 -34.99 -17.54 30.82
CA PHE A 5 -33.94 -16.57 30.49
C PHE A 5 -32.72 -17.32 29.93
N ALA A 6 -32.71 -17.51 28.61
CA ALA A 6 -31.50 -17.81 27.87
C ALA A 6 -30.67 -16.52 27.78
N PHE A 7 -29.49 -16.52 28.38
CA PHE A 7 -28.53 -15.42 28.28
C PHE A 7 -27.98 -15.39 26.85
N LEU A 8 -28.48 -14.47 26.04
CA LEU A 8 -27.96 -14.16 24.71
C LEU A 8 -26.71 -13.29 24.90
N THR A 9 -25.53 -13.91 24.85
CA THR A 9 -24.25 -13.20 24.77
C THR A 9 -24.14 -12.56 23.38
N LEU A 10 -24.45 -11.27 23.32
CA LEU A 10 -24.26 -10.43 22.15
C LEU A 10 -22.75 -10.24 21.91
N LEU A 11 -22.19 -11.00 20.96
CA LEU A 11 -20.84 -10.78 20.45
C LEU A 11 -20.81 -9.43 19.72
N LEU A 12 -20.25 -8.42 20.37
CA LEU A 12 -19.84 -7.16 19.75
C LEU A 12 -18.67 -7.46 18.79
N ALA A 13 -18.99 -7.80 17.55
CA ALA A 13 -18.03 -7.76 16.46
C ALA A 13 -17.69 -6.28 16.18
N VAL A 14 -16.67 -5.76 16.86
CA VAL A 14 -16.06 -4.48 16.48
C VAL A 14 -15.40 -4.72 15.13
N THR A 15 -16.08 -4.39 14.05
CA THR A 15 -15.49 -4.36 12.71
C THR A 15 -14.52 -3.20 12.68
N ALA A 16 -13.26 -3.43 13.07
CA ALA A 16 -12.17 -2.52 12.76
C ALA A 16 -12.03 -2.49 11.23
N SER A 17 -12.78 -1.60 10.58
CA SER A 17 -12.64 -1.33 9.15
C SER A 17 -11.33 -0.55 9.00
N ALA A 18 -10.21 -1.26 8.92
CA ALA A 18 -8.97 -0.66 8.46
C ALA A 18 -9.24 -0.10 7.06
N GLU A 19 -9.03 1.20 6.87
CA GLU A 19 -9.19 1.82 5.56
C GLU A 19 -8.26 1.11 4.56
N LYS A 20 -8.88 0.55 3.51
CA LYS A 20 -8.21 -0.19 2.45
C LYS A 20 -8.00 0.73 1.26
N HIS A 21 -6.78 0.76 0.76
CA HIS A 21 -6.37 1.64 -0.33
C HIS A 21 -5.77 0.83 -1.48
N ARG A 22 -5.87 1.36 -2.70
CA ARG A 22 -5.18 0.76 -3.86
C ARG A 22 -3.72 1.17 -3.94
N LEU A 23 -3.39 2.39 -3.53
CA LEU A 23 -2.07 2.95 -3.64
C LEU A 23 -1.60 3.49 -2.29
N CYS A 24 -0.37 3.17 -1.93
CA CYS A 24 0.32 3.74 -0.77
C CYS A 24 1.75 4.15 -1.13
N ALA A 25 2.29 5.10 -0.40
CA ALA A 25 3.67 5.57 -0.54
C ALA A 25 4.22 6.00 0.81
N CYS A 26 5.54 6.01 0.91
CA CYS A 26 6.23 6.61 2.04
C CYS A 26 6.65 8.04 1.70
N ARG A 27 6.78 8.89 2.71
CA ARG A 27 7.28 10.27 2.57
C ARG A 27 8.06 10.69 3.80
N ASP A 28 9.00 11.61 3.61
CA ASP A 28 9.69 12.28 4.71
C ASP A 28 8.76 13.18 5.52
N ASN A 29 9.10 13.42 6.79
CA ASN A 29 8.33 14.33 7.62
C ASN A 29 8.45 15.77 7.09
N GLY A 30 7.31 16.42 6.88
CA GLY A 30 7.27 17.78 6.32
C GLY A 30 7.48 17.86 4.81
N ALA A 31 7.70 16.73 4.12
CA ALA A 31 7.75 16.71 2.66
C ALA A 31 6.37 16.97 2.05
N THR A 32 6.38 17.63 0.90
CA THR A 32 5.20 17.92 0.07
C THR A 32 4.99 16.91 -1.06
N VAL A 33 5.89 15.92 -1.17
CA VAL A 33 5.89 14.85 -2.17
C VAL A 33 6.23 13.51 -1.49
N THR A 34 5.96 12.40 -2.17
CA THR A 34 6.38 11.06 -1.72
C THR A 34 7.89 10.88 -1.83
N SER A 35 8.44 9.96 -1.06
CA SER A 35 9.84 9.52 -1.15
C SER A 35 9.94 8.22 -1.94
N ASP A 36 10.53 8.29 -3.14
CA ASP A 36 10.81 7.12 -3.98
C ASP A 36 11.67 6.09 -3.24
N GLU A 37 12.69 6.53 -2.52
CA GLU A 37 13.65 5.65 -1.84
C GLU A 37 12.94 4.77 -0.79
N TYR A 38 12.16 5.39 0.09
CA TYR A 38 11.43 4.67 1.13
C TYR A 38 10.25 3.86 0.59
N THR A 39 9.57 4.37 -0.44
CA THR A 39 8.52 3.60 -1.12
C THR A 39 9.09 2.33 -1.75
N LYS A 40 10.27 2.40 -2.37
CA LYS A 40 10.97 1.22 -2.91
C LYS A 40 11.44 0.28 -1.81
N SER A 41 11.89 0.79 -0.66
CA SER A 41 12.35 -0.06 0.46
C SER A 41 11.23 -0.96 0.99
N VAL A 42 10.00 -0.43 1.09
CA VAL A 42 8.80 -1.20 1.45
C VAL A 42 8.57 -2.34 0.45
N VAL A 43 8.62 -2.04 -0.84
CA VAL A 43 8.42 -3.05 -1.91
C VAL A 43 9.51 -4.13 -1.86
N TYR A 44 10.77 -3.75 -1.63
CA TYR A 44 11.87 -4.70 -1.50
C TYR A 44 11.71 -5.62 -0.27
N ALA A 45 11.19 -5.10 0.84
CA ALA A 45 10.94 -5.88 2.06
C ALA A 45 9.71 -6.79 1.98
N ALA A 46 8.76 -6.49 1.08
CA ALA A 46 7.43 -7.13 1.04
C ALA A 46 7.38 -8.54 0.41
N SER A 47 8.53 -9.16 0.14
CA SER A 47 8.61 -10.56 -0.36
C SER A 47 7.70 -10.89 -1.57
N GLY A 48 7.49 -9.92 -2.48
CA GLY A 48 6.73 -10.09 -3.72
C GLY A 48 5.27 -9.61 -3.63
N LYS A 49 4.79 -9.24 -2.45
CA LYS A 49 3.39 -8.82 -2.23
C LYS A 49 3.05 -7.45 -2.83
N PHE A 50 4.04 -6.57 -2.91
CA PHE A 50 3.84 -5.22 -3.43
C PHE A 50 4.56 -5.03 -4.75
N VAL A 51 3.92 -4.22 -5.60
CA VAL A 51 4.45 -3.73 -6.86
C VAL A 51 4.72 -2.25 -6.70
N PHE A 52 5.96 -1.83 -6.88
CA PHE A 52 6.29 -0.42 -7.09
C PHE A 52 5.80 -0.03 -8.48
N SER A 53 5.14 1.11 -8.63
CA SER A 53 4.81 1.70 -9.93
C SER A 53 5.56 3.02 -10.13
N GLY A 54 6.23 3.15 -11.27
CA GLY A 54 6.88 4.38 -11.71
C GLY A 54 5.92 5.47 -12.20
N LYS A 55 4.60 5.21 -12.23
CA LYS A 55 3.60 6.25 -12.53
C LYS A 55 3.63 7.32 -11.45
N LYS A 56 3.70 8.58 -11.88
CA LYS A 56 3.56 9.74 -11.00
C LYS A 56 2.08 10.07 -10.85
N TRP A 57 1.63 10.06 -9.61
CA TRP A 57 0.29 10.44 -9.20
C TRP A 57 0.29 11.88 -8.71
N THR A 58 -0.77 12.61 -9.03
CA THR A 58 -0.95 14.01 -8.71
C THR A 58 -2.18 14.23 -7.84
N LYS A 59 -2.37 15.46 -7.35
CA LYS A 59 -3.59 15.84 -6.63
C LYS A 59 -4.86 15.70 -7.46
N ASP A 60 -4.77 15.90 -8.76
CA ASP A 60 -5.91 15.77 -9.68
C ASP A 60 -6.38 14.30 -9.79
N ASP A 61 -5.47 13.35 -9.57
CA ASP A 61 -5.77 11.92 -9.51
C ASP A 61 -6.36 11.48 -8.16
N GLY A 62 -6.37 12.38 -7.16
CA GLY A 62 -6.82 12.12 -5.79
C GLY A 62 -5.70 11.79 -4.81
N ALA A 63 -4.43 11.90 -5.21
CA ALA A 63 -3.30 11.71 -4.30
C ALA A 63 -3.15 12.92 -3.37
N GLU A 64 -2.97 12.68 -2.06
CA GLU A 64 -2.72 13.77 -1.11
C GLU A 64 -1.33 14.42 -1.37
N PHE A 65 -0.36 13.58 -1.69
CA PHE A 65 1.02 13.97 -2.02
C PHE A 65 1.40 13.46 -3.40
N GLU A 66 2.10 14.29 -4.17
CA GLU A 66 2.50 13.92 -5.52
C GLU A 66 3.70 12.99 -5.50
N GLY A 67 3.76 12.08 -6.48
CA GLY A 67 4.91 11.20 -6.71
C GLY A 67 4.50 9.75 -6.99
N VAL A 68 5.40 8.82 -6.68
CA VAL A 68 5.25 7.39 -7.00
C VAL A 68 4.67 6.62 -5.82
N TYR A 69 3.96 5.55 -6.14
CA TYR A 69 3.23 4.74 -5.18
C TYR A 69 3.49 3.26 -5.45
N TYR A 70 3.23 2.42 -4.45
CA TYR A 70 3.14 0.98 -4.59
C TYR A 70 1.70 0.52 -4.38
N HIS A 71 1.38 -0.66 -4.89
CA HIS A 71 0.11 -1.34 -4.65
C HIS A 71 0.34 -2.81 -4.30
N ALA A 72 -0.68 -3.46 -3.74
CA ALA A 72 -0.69 -4.90 -3.51
C ALA A 72 -0.98 -5.68 -4.81
N ILE A 73 -0.40 -6.87 -4.92
CA ILE A 73 -0.84 -7.88 -5.89
C ILE A 73 -2.21 -8.42 -5.50
N GLU A 74 -2.95 -8.99 -6.45
CA GLU A 74 -4.21 -9.68 -6.18
C GLU A 74 -4.03 -11.18 -6.37
N GLY A 75 -4.23 -11.95 -5.30
CA GLY A 75 -3.99 -13.40 -5.27
C GLY A 75 -2.50 -13.75 -5.17
N SER A 76 -2.14 -14.92 -5.70
CA SER A 76 -0.77 -15.44 -5.61
C SER A 76 0.01 -15.17 -6.90
N VAL A 77 1.02 -14.28 -6.84
CA VAL A 77 1.86 -13.90 -7.98
C VAL A 77 3.34 -13.97 -7.59
N ASN A 78 4.13 -14.72 -8.38
CA ASN A 78 5.58 -14.84 -8.20
C ASN A 78 6.03 -15.16 -6.75
N GLY A 79 5.26 -16.00 -6.05
CA GLY A 79 5.52 -16.40 -4.66
C GLY A 79 5.10 -15.38 -3.59
N GLY A 80 4.56 -14.22 -3.97
CA GLY A 80 3.80 -13.33 -3.08
C GLY A 80 2.32 -13.73 -3.06
N GLU A 81 1.63 -13.42 -1.96
CA GLU A 81 0.17 -13.55 -1.83
C GLU A 81 -0.39 -12.36 -1.07
N ASP A 82 -1.43 -11.74 -1.64
CA ASP A 82 -2.13 -10.60 -1.06
C ASP A 82 -3.57 -10.46 -1.60
N ASP A 83 -4.41 -9.65 -0.95
CA ASP A 83 -5.84 -9.47 -1.30
C ASP A 83 -6.08 -8.31 -2.27
N GLY A 84 -5.03 -7.65 -2.74
CA GLY A 84 -5.08 -6.53 -3.67
C GLY A 84 -5.36 -5.18 -3.01
N TRP A 85 -5.34 -5.11 -1.68
CA TRP A 85 -5.56 -3.88 -0.93
C TRP A 85 -4.45 -3.65 0.10
N VAL A 86 -4.02 -2.40 0.22
CA VAL A 86 -3.07 -2.00 1.25
C VAL A 86 -3.82 -1.35 2.41
N GLY A 87 -3.60 -1.84 3.63
CA GLY A 87 -4.15 -1.19 4.82
C GLY A 87 -3.41 0.11 5.15
N GLY A 88 -4.12 1.20 5.46
CA GLY A 88 -3.46 2.47 5.82
C GLY A 88 -2.53 2.33 7.03
N ASN A 89 -2.97 1.61 8.07
CA ASN A 89 -2.16 1.31 9.26
C ASN A 89 -0.98 0.36 8.97
N GLU A 90 -1.17 -0.57 8.03
CA GLU A 90 -0.10 -1.46 7.58
C GLU A 90 0.98 -0.65 6.87
N SER A 91 0.60 0.18 5.89
CA SER A 91 1.54 1.06 5.21
C SER A 91 2.22 2.03 6.18
N ALA A 92 1.52 2.53 7.19
CA ALA A 92 2.09 3.41 8.21
C ALA A 92 3.15 2.70 9.07
N GLN A 93 3.04 1.39 9.26
CA GLN A 93 4.05 0.59 9.96
C GLN A 93 5.22 0.23 9.04
N LEU A 94 4.94 -0.07 7.77
CA LEU A 94 5.94 -0.40 6.75
C LEU A 94 6.83 0.79 6.42
N CYS A 95 6.27 1.99 6.36
CA CYS A 95 7.00 3.25 6.15
C CYS A 95 7.68 3.76 7.42
N ARG A 96 7.86 2.95 8.48
CA ARG A 96 8.66 3.39 9.62
C ARG A 96 10.14 3.16 9.29
N PRO A 97 11.02 4.14 9.55
CA PRO A 97 12.44 3.94 9.30
C PRO A 97 12.95 2.76 10.14
N LEU A 98 13.82 1.95 9.55
CA LEU A 98 14.52 0.86 10.26
C LEU A 98 15.52 1.38 11.32
N LYS A 99 15.73 2.70 11.41
CA LYS A 99 16.60 3.37 12.38
C LYS A 99 15.88 4.58 12.99
N GLU A 100 15.80 4.61 14.32
CA GLU A 100 15.43 5.81 15.07
C GLU A 100 16.70 6.49 15.62
N GLY A 101 16.76 7.83 15.56
CA GLY A 101 17.87 8.60 16.10
C GLY A 101 17.76 10.12 15.87
N PRO A 102 18.58 10.94 16.55
CA PRO A 102 18.59 12.39 16.35
C PRO A 102 18.87 12.74 14.88
N GLY A 103 17.99 13.54 14.28
CA GLY A 103 18.08 13.93 12.86
C GLY A 103 17.31 13.01 11.90
N PHE A 104 16.73 11.91 12.37
CA PHE A 104 15.78 11.13 11.58
C PHE A 104 14.40 11.76 11.66
N SER A 105 13.86 12.14 10.52
CA SER A 105 12.49 12.62 10.39
C SER A 105 11.58 11.40 10.22
N HIS A 106 10.51 11.29 11.00
CA HIS A 106 9.61 10.15 10.89
C HIS A 106 9.00 10.07 9.50
N GLU A 107 9.33 9.03 8.75
CA GLU A 107 8.63 8.70 7.52
C GLU A 107 7.14 8.44 7.83
N ARG A 108 6.27 9.04 7.02
CA ARG A 108 4.81 8.82 7.10
C ARG A 108 4.38 8.02 5.88
N SER A 109 3.32 7.23 6.03
CA SER A 109 2.59 6.75 4.87
C SER A 109 1.61 7.81 4.36
N THR A 110 1.29 7.73 3.08
CA THR A 110 0.10 8.32 2.49
C THR A 110 -0.51 7.29 1.57
N CYS A 111 -1.84 7.20 1.57
CA CYS A 111 -2.56 6.19 0.81
C CYS A 111 -3.83 6.79 0.21
N PHE A 112 -4.21 6.32 -0.96
CA PHE A 112 -5.45 6.71 -1.60
C PHE A 112 -5.92 5.63 -2.59
N THR A 113 -7.16 5.77 -3.03
CA THR A 113 -7.73 4.96 -4.11
C THR A 113 -8.17 5.92 -5.21
N PRO A 114 -7.59 5.82 -6.42
CA PRO A 114 -8.03 6.62 -7.56
C PRO A 114 -9.51 6.40 -7.86
N LYS A 115 -10.11 7.35 -8.59
CA LYS A 115 -11.49 7.23 -9.06
C LYS A 115 -11.68 5.98 -9.94
N ASP A 116 -12.91 5.48 -9.98
CA ASP A 116 -13.28 4.33 -10.82
C ASP A 116 -12.89 4.57 -12.29
N GLY A 117 -12.41 3.50 -12.94
CA GLY A 117 -11.96 3.53 -14.33
C GLY A 117 -10.52 4.02 -14.53
N VAL A 118 -9.86 4.53 -13.49
CA VAL A 118 -8.42 4.82 -13.55
C VAL A 118 -7.63 3.54 -13.31
N ASP A 119 -6.71 3.22 -14.22
CA ASP A 119 -5.77 2.12 -14.01
C ASP A 119 -4.72 2.52 -12.97
N TRP A 120 -4.90 1.98 -11.76
CA TRP A 120 -4.01 2.17 -10.63
C TRP A 120 -2.78 1.25 -10.66
N ARG A 121 -2.75 0.25 -11.56
CA ARG A 121 -1.60 -0.65 -11.78
C ARG A 121 -0.68 -0.19 -12.90
N ASP A 122 -1.01 0.91 -13.55
CA ASP A 122 -0.24 1.51 -14.63
C ASP A 122 1.20 1.78 -14.17
N CYS A 123 2.18 1.30 -14.94
CA CYS A 123 3.62 1.37 -14.65
C CYS A 123 4.27 2.69 -15.06
N GLY A 124 3.49 3.63 -15.59
CA GLY A 124 3.97 4.88 -16.15
C GLY A 124 4.60 4.70 -17.54
N ALA A 125 5.00 5.82 -18.15
CA ALA A 125 5.49 5.86 -19.53
C ALA A 125 6.71 4.96 -19.78
N ASP A 126 7.57 4.79 -18.78
CA ASP A 126 8.79 3.98 -18.87
C ASP A 126 8.54 2.48 -18.58
N GLY A 127 7.30 2.10 -18.23
CA GLY A 127 6.96 0.73 -17.87
C GLY A 127 7.70 0.25 -16.62
N ASN A 128 7.96 1.16 -15.67
CA ASN A 128 8.79 0.91 -14.51
C ASN A 128 7.97 0.35 -13.33
N CYS A 129 7.46 -0.87 -13.49
CA CYS A 129 6.93 -1.64 -12.37
C CYS A 129 7.92 -2.71 -11.93
N PHE A 130 8.06 -2.93 -10.62
CA PHE A 130 8.87 -4.02 -10.08
C PHE A 130 8.32 -4.55 -8.76
N THR A 131 8.74 -5.76 -8.38
CA THR A 131 8.53 -6.33 -7.04
C THR A 131 9.86 -6.78 -6.46
N SER A 132 9.92 -7.15 -5.18
CA SER A 132 11.15 -7.75 -4.63
C SER A 132 11.54 -9.10 -5.25
N LYS A 133 10.67 -9.70 -6.08
CA LYS A 133 10.88 -10.98 -6.75
C LYS A 133 11.06 -10.85 -8.27
N ALA A 134 10.89 -9.65 -8.83
CA ALA A 134 11.01 -9.40 -10.25
C ALA A 134 11.47 -7.97 -10.52
N ALA A 135 12.60 -7.80 -11.22
CA ALA A 135 13.16 -6.49 -11.57
C ALA A 135 12.26 -5.68 -12.52
N LYS A 136 11.35 -6.33 -13.26
CA LYS A 136 10.35 -5.70 -14.10
C LYS A 136 9.06 -6.52 -14.11
N THR A 137 7.90 -5.87 -14.11
CA THR A 137 6.59 -6.54 -14.15
C THR A 137 5.58 -5.87 -15.09
N ASP A 138 4.47 -6.57 -15.34
CA ASP A 138 3.31 -6.11 -16.12
C ASP A 138 2.33 -5.22 -15.34
N GLY A 139 2.71 -4.74 -14.14
CA GLY A 139 1.81 -4.04 -13.22
C GLY A 139 0.92 -4.96 -12.37
N PHE A 140 0.82 -6.25 -12.69
CA PHE A 140 0.15 -7.25 -11.85
C PHE A 140 1.13 -8.02 -10.97
N GLY A 141 2.42 -7.66 -11.02
CA GLY A 141 3.50 -8.36 -10.33
C GLY A 141 4.10 -9.53 -11.11
N LYS A 142 3.58 -9.86 -12.30
CA LYS A 142 4.12 -10.95 -13.12
C LYS A 142 5.41 -10.48 -13.81
N PRO A 143 6.50 -11.26 -13.77
CA PRO A 143 7.73 -10.91 -14.45
C PRO A 143 7.49 -10.70 -15.96
N VAL A 144 8.09 -9.66 -16.52
CA VAL A 144 8.20 -9.45 -17.96
C VAL A 144 9.66 -9.55 -18.38
N ALA A 145 9.89 -10.10 -19.58
CA ALA A 145 11.22 -10.28 -20.16
C ALA A 145 11.85 -8.96 -20.61
#